data_AF-A0A2H9SUG8-F1
#
_entry.id   AF-A0A2H9SUG8-F1
#
_cell.length_a   1.000
_cell.length_b   1.000
_cell.length_c   1.000
_cell.angle_alpha   90.00
_cell.angle_beta   90.00
_cell.angle_gamma   90.00
#
_symmetry.space_group_name_H-M   'P 1'
#
loop_
_entity.id
_entity.type
_entity.pdbx_description
1 polymer ?
#
loop_
_entity_poly.entity_id
_entity_poly.type
_entity_poly.pdbx_seq_one_letter_code
_entity_poly.pdbx_strand_id
1 'polypeptide(L)'
;MNEKSTWKWVSHKFSLVFILFFAVALLTSCQSRKTIVNGLDEKEANEIVVFLSSKGIDASKVQSLEGAGGGGSKITLWDISVAAESANEAMSILNQSGLPRRKPQSLLGIFSNVGLVPSELQERIRYQAGLAEQIASTIRKIDGVLDAEVQISFPEEDPLNPGGEKRDKIVASVYIKHSGVLDDPNTHLVTKIKRLVAASITGLDYDNVTVIGDRARFSEMPIGLKSAAGDEKEFASIWSVIVAKESISRFRIIFFTYSILLLFLLLLLLWIGWKIYPLLQKYGGIKQLFHIQPIPLEPAVKQDEKDQTAEKPAEAAEKENENDKGVT
;
A
#
# COMPACT_ATOMS: atom_id res chain seq x y z
N MET A 1 -58.40 -2.15 15.12
CA MET A 1 -57.01 -2.66 15.26
C MET A 1 -56.10 -1.67 14.55
N ASN A 2 -55.15 -1.04 15.26
CA ASN A 2 -54.56 0.25 14.89
C ASN A 2 -53.66 0.23 13.63
N GLU A 3 -54.12 0.86 12.55
CA GLU A 3 -53.39 1.07 11.28
C GLU A 3 -52.10 1.89 11.47
N LYS A 4 -52.07 2.79 12.46
CA LYS A 4 -50.90 3.63 12.82
C LYS A 4 -49.69 2.82 13.32
N SER A 5 -49.87 1.61 13.87
CA SER A 5 -48.73 0.80 14.34
C SER A 5 -48.02 0.07 13.19
N THR A 6 -48.74 -0.25 12.12
CA THR A 6 -48.18 -0.96 10.95
C THR A 6 -47.23 -0.06 10.15
N TRP A 7 -47.52 1.23 10.07
CA TRP A 7 -46.70 2.22 9.34
C TRP A 7 -45.36 2.52 10.04
N LYS A 8 -45.37 2.64 11.37
CA LYS A 8 -44.14 2.78 12.17
C LYS A 8 -43.26 1.53 12.12
N TRP A 9 -43.86 0.34 12.00
CA TRP A 9 -43.13 -0.92 11.93
C TRP A 9 -42.42 -1.11 10.58
N VAL A 10 -43.07 -0.72 9.48
CA VAL A 10 -42.52 -0.81 8.12
C VAL A 10 -41.36 0.19 7.91
N SER A 11 -41.49 1.43 8.40
CA SER A 11 -40.42 2.43 8.26
C SER A 11 -39.17 2.10 9.09
N HIS A 12 -39.34 1.52 10.29
CA HIS A 12 -38.22 1.05 11.10
C HIS A 12 -37.49 -0.13 10.44
N LYS A 13 -38.22 -1.09 9.89
CA LYS A 13 -37.64 -2.25 9.17
C LYS A 13 -36.83 -1.79 7.94
N PHE A 14 -37.30 -0.78 7.22
CA PHE A 14 -36.60 -0.22 6.05
C PHE A 14 -35.32 0.53 6.42
N SER A 15 -35.37 1.37 7.47
CA SER A 15 -34.18 2.08 7.99
C SER A 15 -33.11 1.09 8.48
N LEU A 16 -33.53 0.02 9.16
CA LEU A 16 -32.61 -1.01 9.69
C LEU A 16 -31.92 -1.80 8.56
N VAL A 17 -32.64 -2.12 7.47
CA VAL A 17 -32.06 -2.79 6.29
C VAL A 17 -31.08 -1.87 5.55
N PHE A 18 -31.38 -0.57 5.44
CA PHE A 18 -30.48 0.40 4.80
C PHE A 18 -29.19 0.64 5.61
N ILE A 19 -29.30 0.69 6.94
CA ILE A 19 -28.14 0.79 7.85
C ILE A 19 -27.30 -0.49 7.80
N LEU A 20 -27.93 -1.67 7.80
CA LEU A 20 -27.23 -2.94 7.65
C LEU A 20 -26.50 -3.05 6.30
N PHE A 21 -27.09 -2.52 5.23
CA PHE A 21 -26.48 -2.44 3.90
C PHE A 21 -25.23 -1.53 3.88
N PHE A 22 -25.30 -0.35 4.49
CA PHE A 22 -24.14 0.55 4.59
C PHE A 22 -23.03 -0.05 5.46
N ALA A 23 -23.39 -0.77 6.52
CA ALA A 23 -22.44 -1.47 7.36
C ALA A 23 -21.69 -2.58 6.60
N VAL A 24 -22.40 -3.41 5.82
CA VAL A 24 -21.77 -4.51 5.03
C VAL A 24 -20.85 -3.98 3.93
N ALA A 25 -21.20 -2.86 3.29
CA ALA A 25 -20.35 -2.24 2.28
C ALA A 25 -19.00 -1.75 2.86
N LEU A 26 -19.00 -1.24 4.09
CA LEU A 26 -17.79 -0.75 4.77
C LEU A 26 -16.85 -1.89 5.24
N LEU A 27 -17.33 -3.14 5.32
CA LEU A 27 -16.57 -4.29 5.84
C LEU A 27 -15.69 -5.01 4.80
N THR A 28 -15.75 -4.64 3.51
CA THR A 28 -15.08 -5.41 2.43
C THR A 28 -13.66 -4.95 2.06
N SER A 29 -13.09 -3.97 2.76
CA SER A 29 -11.74 -3.45 2.48
C SER A 29 -10.76 -3.67 3.64
N CYS A 30 -10.70 -4.89 4.19
CA CYS A 30 -9.59 -5.27 5.06
C CYS A 30 -8.50 -5.92 4.21
N GLN A 31 -7.49 -5.14 3.82
CA GLN A 31 -6.29 -5.68 3.18
C GLN A 31 -5.50 -6.47 4.23
N SER A 32 -5.50 -7.80 4.12
CA SER A 32 -4.74 -8.67 5.01
C SER A 32 -3.24 -8.50 4.73
N ARG A 33 -2.49 -7.95 5.70
CA ARG A 33 -1.02 -7.87 5.65
C ARG A 33 -0.41 -8.98 6.49
N LYS A 34 0.72 -9.52 6.05
CA LYS A 34 1.49 -10.57 6.72
C LYS A 34 2.91 -10.07 6.98
N THR A 35 3.42 -10.30 8.18
CA THR A 35 4.83 -10.03 8.52
C THR A 35 5.74 -11.08 7.92
N ILE A 36 6.82 -10.63 7.28
CA ILE A 36 7.76 -11.50 6.56
C ILE A 36 9.14 -11.57 7.22
N VAL A 37 9.58 -10.49 7.85
CA VAL A 37 10.88 -10.40 8.54
C VAL A 37 10.67 -9.59 9.81
N ASN A 38 11.28 -10.03 10.90
CA ASN A 38 11.14 -9.41 12.22
C ASN A 38 12.50 -9.07 12.84
N GLY A 39 12.52 -8.14 13.78
CA GLY A 39 13.70 -7.88 14.62
C GLY A 39 14.83 -7.15 13.90
N LEU A 40 14.51 -6.25 12.97
CA LEU A 40 15.48 -5.53 12.16
C LEU A 40 15.90 -4.21 12.81
N ASP A 41 17.14 -3.80 12.51
CA ASP A 41 17.61 -2.41 12.64
C ASP A 41 16.79 -1.51 11.70
N GLU A 42 16.59 -0.25 12.06
CA GLU A 42 16.01 0.76 11.18
C GLU A 42 16.69 0.83 9.79
N LYS A 43 18.03 0.81 9.74
CA LYS A 43 18.78 0.87 8.48
C LYS A 43 18.48 -0.33 7.58
N GLU A 44 18.48 -1.52 8.17
CA GLU A 44 18.20 -2.76 7.46
C GLU A 44 16.73 -2.85 7.03
N ALA A 45 15.81 -2.39 7.89
CA ALA A 45 14.40 -2.30 7.55
C ALA A 45 14.16 -1.36 6.37
N ASN A 46 14.84 -0.21 6.34
CA ASN A 46 14.76 0.74 5.23
C ASN A 46 15.34 0.14 3.94
N GLU A 47 16.47 -0.58 4.00
CA GLU A 47 17.05 -1.27 2.83
C GLU A 47 16.06 -2.26 2.22
N ILE A 48 15.42 -3.08 3.05
CA ILE A 48 14.45 -4.09 2.59
C ILE A 48 13.18 -3.44 2.02
N VAL A 49 12.64 -2.39 2.65
CA VAL A 49 11.46 -1.69 2.15
C VAL A 49 11.72 -1.08 0.78
N VAL A 50 12.87 -0.41 0.60
CA VAL A 50 13.26 0.16 -0.69
C VAL A 50 13.46 -0.94 -1.73
N PHE A 51 14.08 -2.05 -1.37
CA PHE A 51 14.29 -3.18 -2.27
C PHE A 51 12.98 -3.83 -2.71
N LEU A 52 12.04 -4.08 -1.81
CA LEU A 52 10.73 -4.64 -2.16
C LEU A 52 9.91 -3.68 -3.01
N SER A 53 9.94 -2.38 -2.68
CA SER A 53 9.30 -1.34 -3.49
C SER A 53 9.88 -1.29 -4.91
N SER A 54 11.19 -1.47 -5.06
CA SER A 54 11.88 -1.54 -6.36
C SER A 54 11.43 -2.72 -7.23
N LYS A 55 10.86 -3.76 -6.61
CA LYS A 55 10.31 -4.97 -7.24
C LYS A 55 8.79 -4.91 -7.41
N GLY A 56 8.16 -3.77 -7.09
CA GLY A 56 6.72 -3.59 -7.21
C GLY A 56 5.90 -4.17 -6.04
N ILE A 57 6.55 -4.58 -4.95
CA ILE A 57 5.89 -5.14 -3.76
C ILE A 57 5.71 -4.03 -2.72
N ASP A 58 4.47 -3.79 -2.30
CA ASP A 58 4.15 -2.83 -1.24
C ASP A 58 4.52 -3.37 0.15
N ALA A 59 5.67 -2.92 0.65
CA ALA A 59 6.18 -3.26 1.98
C ALA A 59 5.98 -2.10 2.95
N SER A 60 5.48 -2.39 4.15
CA SER A 60 5.31 -1.42 5.22
C SER A 60 6.12 -1.82 6.43
N LYS A 61 6.76 -0.82 7.03
CA LYS A 61 7.56 -0.95 8.24
C LYS A 61 6.62 -0.82 9.45
N VAL A 62 6.65 -1.80 10.34
CA VAL A 62 5.89 -1.84 11.60
C VAL A 62 6.89 -1.85 12.75
N GLN A 63 6.69 -1.00 13.75
CA GLN A 63 7.56 -1.00 14.93
C GLN A 63 7.27 -2.26 15.75
N SER A 64 8.30 -3.05 16.03
CA SER A 64 8.19 -4.24 16.88
C SER A 64 8.50 -3.87 18.34
N LEU A 65 8.29 -4.84 19.24
CA LEU A 65 8.65 -4.71 20.66
C LEU A 65 10.12 -4.27 20.85
N GLU A 66 10.35 -3.39 21.82
CA GLU A 66 11.68 -2.96 22.25
C GLU A 66 12.52 -4.20 22.64
N GLY A 67 13.61 -4.43 21.93
CA GLY A 67 14.58 -5.45 22.30
C GLY A 67 15.39 -4.98 23.50
N ALA A 68 15.55 -5.85 24.50
CA ALA A 68 16.48 -5.63 25.61
C ALA A 68 17.92 -5.76 25.09
N GLY A 69 18.52 -4.65 24.65
CA GLY A 69 19.95 -4.58 24.42
C GLY A 69 20.70 -4.78 25.73
N GLY A 70 21.74 -5.62 25.73
CA GLY A 70 22.64 -5.74 26.87
C GLY A 70 23.14 -4.35 27.30
N GLY A 71 22.96 -3.99 28.57
CA GLY A 71 23.40 -2.70 29.12
C GLY A 71 22.33 -1.59 29.23
N GLY A 72 21.03 -1.91 29.18
CA GLY A 72 19.96 -0.94 29.47
C GLY A 72 19.63 0.02 28.32
N SER A 73 20.20 -0.20 27.13
CA SER A 73 19.85 0.54 25.93
C SER A 73 18.61 -0.09 25.28
N LYS A 74 17.53 0.69 25.18
CA LYS A 74 16.30 0.29 24.48
C LYS A 74 16.58 0.27 22.98
N ILE A 75 16.60 -0.92 22.37
CA ILE A 75 16.78 -1.06 20.93
C ILE A 75 15.39 -1.15 20.31
N THR A 76 15.03 -0.15 19.49
CA THR A 76 13.82 -0.20 18.68
C THR A 76 14.05 -1.15 17.51
N LEU A 77 13.28 -2.23 17.49
CA LEU A 77 13.30 -3.22 16.43
C LEU A 77 12.13 -2.97 15.48
N TRP A 78 12.31 -3.36 14.23
CA TRP A 78 11.32 -3.15 13.17
C TRP A 78 10.99 -4.47 12.49
N ASP A 79 9.71 -4.64 12.19
CA ASP A 79 9.17 -5.74 11.42
C ASP A 79 8.69 -5.22 10.06
N ILE A 80 8.74 -6.07 9.04
CA ILE A 80 8.30 -5.73 7.68
C ILE A 80 7.07 -6.55 7.35
N SER A 81 5.99 -5.85 6.97
CA SER A 81 4.75 -6.47 6.53
C SER A 81 4.45 -6.18 5.07
N VAL A 82 3.94 -7.17 4.35
CA VAL A 82 3.53 -7.08 2.93
C VAL A 82 2.09 -7.59 2.78
N ALA A 83 1.48 -7.39 1.62
CA ALA A 83 0.18 -8.01 1.32
C ALA A 83 0.27 -9.54 1.43
N ALA A 84 -0.78 -10.19 1.93
CA ALA A 84 -0.78 -11.63 2.14
C ALA A 84 -0.59 -12.41 0.84
N GLU A 85 -1.12 -11.92 -0.29
CA GLU A 85 -0.90 -12.50 -1.62
C GLU A 85 0.57 -12.51 -2.06
N SER A 86 1.33 -11.45 -1.75
CA SER A 86 2.72 -11.27 -2.18
C SER A 86 3.75 -11.77 -1.18
N ALA A 87 3.34 -12.38 -0.06
CA ALA A 87 4.24 -12.75 1.02
C ALA A 87 5.28 -13.81 0.61
N ASN A 88 4.87 -14.83 -0.15
CA ASN A 88 5.78 -15.89 -0.60
C ASN A 88 6.78 -15.37 -1.65
N GLU A 89 6.29 -14.53 -2.57
CA GLU A 89 7.13 -13.88 -3.59
C GLU A 89 8.17 -12.97 -2.94
N ALA A 90 7.75 -12.12 -2.00
CA ALA A 90 8.63 -11.25 -1.24
C ALA A 90 9.74 -12.04 -0.52
N MET A 91 9.39 -13.13 0.19
CA MET A 91 10.38 -13.98 0.84
C MET A 91 11.36 -14.62 -0.14
N SER A 92 10.88 -15.11 -1.29
CA SER A 92 11.76 -15.67 -2.32
C SER A 92 12.74 -14.63 -2.85
N ILE A 93 12.27 -13.41 -3.15
CA ILE A 93 13.09 -12.33 -3.67
C ILE A 93 14.14 -11.87 -2.63
N LEU A 94 13.78 -11.80 -1.35
CA LEU A 94 14.72 -11.48 -0.28
C LEU A 94 15.80 -12.54 -0.10
N ASN A 95 15.41 -13.82 -0.12
CA ASN A 95 16.37 -14.91 -0.01
C ASN A 95 17.36 -14.93 -1.21
N GLN A 96 16.89 -14.62 -2.41
CA GLN A 96 17.74 -14.51 -3.60
C GLN A 96 18.73 -13.34 -3.52
N SER A 97 18.38 -12.25 -2.82
CA SER A 97 19.27 -11.10 -2.62
C SER A 97 20.13 -11.21 -1.35
N GLY A 98 19.95 -12.26 -0.54
CA GLY A 98 20.69 -12.47 0.71
C GLY A 98 20.30 -11.49 1.83
N LEU A 99 19.08 -10.95 1.78
CA LEU A 99 18.49 -10.12 2.84
C LEU A 99 17.64 -10.99 3.79
N PRO A 100 17.61 -10.72 5.10
CA PRO A 100 18.43 -9.76 5.85
C PRO A 100 19.91 -10.15 5.92
N ARG A 101 20.79 -9.16 6.04
CA ARG A 101 22.24 -9.38 6.02
C ARG A 101 22.69 -9.96 7.35
N ARG A 102 23.57 -10.96 7.32
CA ARG A 102 24.21 -11.45 8.54
C ARG A 102 25.11 -10.34 9.10
N LYS A 103 24.92 -10.01 10.38
CA LYS A 103 25.80 -9.05 11.07
C LYS A 103 27.23 -9.60 11.09
N PRO A 104 28.23 -8.85 10.57
CA PRO A 104 29.61 -9.31 10.62
C PRO A 104 30.04 -9.42 12.09
N GLN A 105 30.65 -10.56 12.44
CA GLN A 105 31.31 -10.69 13.74
C GLN A 105 32.67 -10.01 13.63
N SER A 106 32.85 -8.91 14.36
CA SER A 106 34.17 -8.28 14.45
C SER A 106 35.05 -9.07 15.41
N LEU A 107 36.30 -9.34 15.02
CA LEU A 107 37.31 -9.94 15.89
C LEU A 107 37.42 -9.19 17.23
N LEU A 108 37.29 -7.86 17.19
CA LEU A 108 37.32 -7.02 18.37
C LEU A 108 36.17 -7.31 19.35
N GLY A 109 34.99 -7.67 18.84
CA GLY A 109 33.82 -8.05 19.66
C GLY A 109 33.95 -9.42 20.33
N ILE A 110 34.82 -10.29 19.81
CA ILE A 110 35.15 -11.58 20.43
C ILE A 110 36.16 -11.36 21.57
N PHE A 111 37.16 -10.49 21.36
CA PHE A 111 38.21 -10.22 22.34
C PHE A 111 37.87 -9.16 23.39
N SER A 112 36.76 -8.41 23.25
CA SER A 112 36.33 -7.40 24.23
C SER A 112 35.87 -7.99 25.58
N ASN A 113 35.73 -9.32 25.68
CA ASN A 113 35.22 -10.02 26.85
C ASN A 113 36.29 -10.76 27.67
N VAL A 114 37.58 -10.59 27.36
CA VAL A 114 38.67 -11.36 28.00
C VAL A 114 39.54 -10.45 28.88
N GLY A 115 39.35 -10.55 30.21
CA GLY A 115 40.36 -10.20 31.24
C GLY A 115 40.60 -8.72 31.57
N LEU A 116 40.91 -8.45 32.85
CA LEU A 116 41.21 -7.13 33.43
C LEU A 116 42.57 -6.54 33.01
N VAL A 117 43.37 -7.24 32.20
CA VAL A 117 44.67 -6.78 31.71
C VAL A 117 44.80 -7.14 30.22
N PRO A 118 44.99 -6.16 29.32
CA PRO A 118 45.19 -6.45 27.90
C PRO A 118 46.52 -7.18 27.70
N SER A 119 46.50 -8.23 26.87
CA SER A 119 47.74 -8.90 26.45
C SER A 119 48.44 -8.13 25.33
N GLU A 120 49.76 -8.28 25.21
CA GLU A 120 50.56 -7.71 24.10
C GLU A 120 49.97 -8.04 22.72
N LEU A 121 49.47 -9.27 22.55
CA LEU A 121 48.81 -9.72 21.33
C LEU A 121 47.48 -8.97 21.10
N GLN A 122 46.70 -8.74 22.14
CA GLN A 122 45.43 -8.03 22.04
C GLN A 122 45.62 -6.55 21.69
N GLU A 123 46.63 -5.89 22.27
CA GLU A 123 46.95 -4.51 21.93
C GLU A 123 47.39 -4.39 20.47
N ARG A 124 48.23 -5.33 20.00
CA ARG A 124 48.62 -5.41 18.59
C ARG A 124 47.41 -5.59 17.66
N ILE A 125 46.50 -6.53 17.96
CA ILE A 125 45.27 -6.72 17.16
C ILE A 125 44.42 -5.45 17.14
N ARG A 126 44.28 -4.78 18.28
CA ARG A 126 43.52 -3.52 18.38
C ARG A 126 44.15 -2.41 17.54
N TYR A 127 45.48 -2.28 17.58
CA TYR A 127 46.20 -1.31 16.75
C TYR A 127 46.02 -1.58 15.26
N GLN A 128 46.17 -2.84 14.84
CA GLN A 128 45.98 -3.25 13.44
C GLN A 128 44.55 -3.00 12.94
N ALA A 129 43.54 -3.35 13.75
CA ALA A 129 42.14 -3.09 13.43
C ALA A 129 41.82 -1.59 13.35
N GLY A 130 42.37 -0.78 14.27
CA GLY A 130 42.23 0.67 14.25
C GLY A 130 42.85 1.31 13.01
N LEU A 131 44.05 0.86 12.62
CA LEU A 131 44.73 1.32 11.40
C LEU A 131 43.92 0.96 10.14
N ALA A 132 43.44 -0.28 10.05
CA ALA A 132 42.60 -0.74 8.96
C ALA A 132 41.32 0.10 8.83
N GLU A 133 40.63 0.38 9.94
CA GLU A 133 39.41 1.19 9.93
C GLU A 133 39.68 2.66 9.60
N GLN A 134 40.81 3.23 10.04
CA GLN A 134 41.20 4.59 9.67
C GLN A 134 41.43 4.73 8.16
N ILE A 135 42.09 3.74 7.54
CA ILE A 135 42.32 3.71 6.10
C ILE A 135 40.97 3.51 5.37
N ALA A 136 40.15 2.56 5.81
CA ALA A 136 38.83 2.32 5.25
C ALA A 136 37.95 3.58 5.29
N SER A 137 37.90 4.28 6.44
CA SER A 137 37.20 5.55 6.62
C SER A 137 37.71 6.64 5.66
N THR A 138 39.02 6.68 5.40
CA THR A 138 39.60 7.62 4.45
C THR A 138 39.19 7.30 3.01
N ILE A 139 39.14 6.02 2.63
CA ILE A 139 38.69 5.58 1.31
C ILE A 139 37.19 5.88 1.12
N ARG A 140 36.36 5.74 2.15
CA ARG A 140 34.92 6.09 2.12
C ARG A 140 34.64 7.58 1.88
N LYS A 141 35.64 8.47 2.08
CA LYS A 141 35.50 9.91 1.76
C LYS A 141 35.63 10.21 0.27
N ILE A 142 36.06 9.24 -0.54
CA ILE A 142 36.18 9.42 -1.99
C ILE A 142 34.78 9.36 -2.60
N ASP A 143 34.46 10.33 -3.45
CA ASP A 143 33.16 10.39 -4.12
C ASP A 143 32.89 9.13 -4.94
N GLY A 144 31.70 8.56 -4.74
CA GLY A 144 31.27 7.32 -5.37
C GLY A 144 31.76 6.02 -4.72
N VAL A 145 32.56 6.10 -3.65
CA VAL A 145 32.77 4.96 -2.74
C VAL A 145 31.64 4.93 -1.72
N LEU A 146 30.89 3.83 -1.68
CA LEU A 146 29.76 3.65 -0.78
C LEU A 146 30.18 2.92 0.50
N ASP A 147 31.09 1.96 0.37
CA ASP A 147 31.67 1.25 1.50
C ASP A 147 33.08 0.78 1.17
N ALA A 148 33.90 0.60 2.20
CA ALA A 148 35.25 0.09 2.07
C ALA A 148 35.61 -0.76 3.29
N GLU A 149 36.30 -1.86 3.06
CA GLU A 149 36.89 -2.71 4.08
C GLU A 149 38.36 -2.96 3.73
N VAL A 150 39.24 -2.84 4.72
CA VAL A 150 40.67 -3.02 4.56
C VAL A 150 41.12 -4.11 5.50
N GLN A 151 41.86 -5.09 4.97
CA GLN A 151 42.47 -6.16 5.74
C GLN A 151 43.97 -6.12 5.51
N ILE A 152 44.73 -6.10 6.60
CA ILE A 152 46.19 -5.97 6.57
C ILE A 152 46.77 -7.21 7.23
N SER A 153 47.67 -7.89 6.54
CA SER A 153 48.41 -9.02 7.09
C SER A 153 49.83 -8.57 7.41
N PHE A 154 50.17 -8.65 8.70
CA PHE A 154 51.51 -8.38 9.19
C PHE A 154 52.20 -9.72 9.46
N PRO A 155 53.37 -9.98 8.85
CA PRO A 155 54.14 -11.19 9.13
C PRO A 155 54.65 -11.18 10.57
N GLU A 156 54.70 -12.35 11.19
CA GLU A 156 55.28 -12.52 12.53
C GLU A 156 56.81 -12.43 12.45
N GLU A 157 57.41 -11.73 13.40
CA GLU A 157 58.87 -11.68 13.52
C GLU A 157 59.34 -12.95 14.22
N ASP A 158 60.21 -13.74 13.57
CA ASP A 158 60.80 -14.93 14.18
C ASP A 158 61.67 -14.52 15.37
N PRO A 159 61.30 -14.87 16.62
CA PRO A 159 62.04 -14.46 17.82
C PRO A 159 63.45 -15.08 17.88
N LEU A 160 63.72 -16.12 17.08
CA LEU A 160 65.02 -16.81 17.03
C LEU A 160 65.98 -16.19 16.01
N ASN A 161 65.50 -15.30 15.12
CA ASN A 161 66.35 -14.61 14.15
C ASN A 161 65.93 -13.14 13.94
N PRO A 162 66.17 -12.26 14.93
CA PRO A 162 65.79 -10.84 14.89
C PRO A 162 66.53 -9.97 13.85
N GLY A 163 67.25 -10.59 12.89
CA GLY A 163 67.92 -9.92 11.77
C GLY A 163 67.93 -10.73 10.48
N GLY A 164 67.20 -11.85 10.40
CA GLY A 164 67.04 -12.60 9.17
C GLY A 164 66.24 -11.82 8.13
N GLU A 165 66.51 -12.03 6.84
CA GLU A 165 65.69 -11.49 5.76
C GLU A 165 64.21 -11.83 6.04
N LYS A 166 63.39 -10.80 6.27
CA LYS A 166 61.95 -10.92 6.48
C LYS A 166 61.36 -11.59 5.23
N ARG A 167 61.15 -12.91 5.30
CA ARG A 167 60.71 -13.70 4.13
C ARG A 167 59.32 -13.31 3.67
N ASP A 168 58.49 -12.85 4.60
CA ASP A 168 57.14 -12.42 4.31
C ASP A 168 57.07 -10.88 4.33
N LYS A 169 56.51 -10.33 3.26
CA LYS A 169 56.25 -8.89 3.13
C LYS A 169 54.88 -8.57 3.71
N ILE A 170 54.68 -7.33 4.15
CA ILE A 170 53.34 -6.84 4.52
C ILE A 170 52.48 -6.83 3.26
N VAL A 171 51.25 -7.33 3.37
CA VAL A 171 50.25 -7.35 2.30
C VAL A 171 48.94 -6.75 2.78
N ALA A 172 48.22 -6.10 1.86
CA ALA A 172 46.92 -5.49 2.15
C ALA A 172 45.90 -5.88 1.07
N SER A 173 44.69 -6.21 1.53
CA SER A 173 43.51 -6.41 0.69
C SER A 173 42.50 -5.32 0.98
N VAL A 174 42.01 -4.68 -0.06
CA VAL A 174 41.04 -3.60 0.02
C VAL A 174 39.81 -3.98 -0.78
N TYR A 175 38.70 -4.14 -0.09
CA TYR A 175 37.39 -4.34 -0.69
C TYR A 175 36.65 -3.00 -0.77
N ILE A 176 36.07 -2.69 -1.93
CA ILE A 176 35.42 -1.40 -2.17
C ILE A 176 34.08 -1.64 -2.84
N LYS A 177 33.02 -1.17 -2.19
CA LYS A 177 31.70 -1.07 -2.81
C LYS A 177 31.54 0.32 -3.41
N HIS A 178 31.26 0.44 -4.70
CA HIS A 178 31.22 1.73 -5.40
C HIS A 178 29.99 1.92 -6.29
N SER A 179 29.65 3.17 -6.59
CA SER A 179 28.54 3.57 -7.49
C SER A 179 28.89 3.53 -8.98
N GLY A 180 29.95 2.82 -9.36
CA GLY A 180 30.47 2.77 -10.75
C GLY A 180 31.71 3.63 -11.01
N VAL A 181 32.14 4.47 -10.07
CA VAL A 181 33.34 5.33 -10.23
C VAL A 181 34.65 4.55 -10.46
N LEU A 182 34.76 3.34 -9.90
CA LEU A 182 35.94 2.48 -10.07
C LEU A 182 36.05 1.88 -11.48
N ASP A 183 34.94 1.80 -12.22
CA ASP A 183 34.91 1.24 -13.57
C ASP A 183 35.28 2.26 -14.64
N ASP A 184 35.33 3.55 -14.29
CA ASP A 184 35.73 4.61 -15.22
C ASP A 184 37.25 4.53 -15.48
N PRO A 185 37.67 4.20 -16.71
CA PRO A 185 39.08 4.06 -17.04
C PRO A 185 39.87 5.37 -16.89
N ASN A 186 39.20 6.53 -16.93
CA ASN A 186 39.87 7.83 -16.88
C ASN A 186 40.26 8.27 -15.47
N THR A 187 39.52 7.80 -14.45
CA THR A 187 39.70 8.31 -13.09
C THR A 187 40.88 7.63 -12.37
N HIS A 188 41.35 6.47 -12.89
CA HIS A 188 42.46 5.67 -12.35
C HIS A 188 42.41 5.51 -10.81
N LEU A 189 41.19 5.33 -10.25
CA LEU A 189 40.97 5.32 -8.81
C LEU A 189 41.71 4.18 -8.11
N VAL A 190 41.74 3.00 -8.72
CA VAL A 190 42.44 1.83 -8.18
C VAL A 190 43.90 2.15 -7.87
N THR A 191 44.60 2.82 -8.79
CA THR A 191 45.99 3.25 -8.61
C THR A 191 46.13 4.26 -7.48
N LYS A 192 45.21 5.23 -7.37
CA LYS A 192 45.22 6.23 -6.28
C LYS A 192 45.01 5.58 -4.93
N ILE A 193 44.07 4.64 -4.82
CA ILE A 193 43.80 3.89 -3.60
C ILE A 193 45.00 3.03 -3.21
N LYS A 194 45.60 2.29 -4.15
CA LYS A 194 46.82 1.51 -3.88
C LYS A 194 47.95 2.39 -3.34
N ARG A 195 48.16 3.57 -3.93
CA ARG A 195 49.17 4.54 -3.45
C ARG A 195 48.85 5.07 -2.06
N LEU A 196 47.58 5.41 -1.80
CA LEU A 196 47.14 5.87 -0.48
C LEU A 196 47.41 4.82 0.59
N VAL A 197 47.06 3.57 0.32
CA VAL A 197 47.22 2.46 1.26
C VAL A 197 48.70 2.16 1.51
N ALA A 198 49.51 2.07 0.43
CA ALA A 198 50.95 1.87 0.54
C ALA A 198 51.65 3.01 1.32
N ALA A 199 51.23 4.26 1.14
CA ALA A 199 51.77 5.40 1.88
C ALA A 199 51.30 5.45 3.36
N SER A 200 50.18 4.79 3.68
CA SER A 200 49.61 4.81 5.04
C SER A 200 50.23 3.76 5.96
N ILE A 201 50.96 2.78 5.42
CA ILE A 201 51.50 1.65 6.17
C ILE A 201 53.01 1.58 5.92
N THR A 202 53.79 1.60 7.00
CA THR A 202 55.25 1.52 6.91
C THR A 202 55.69 0.14 6.41
N GLY A 203 56.50 0.11 5.36
CA GLY A 203 57.01 -1.14 4.78
C GLY A 203 56.01 -1.92 3.90
N LEU A 204 54.86 -1.33 3.57
CA LEU A 204 53.94 -1.89 2.57
C LEU A 204 54.32 -1.39 1.18
N ASP A 205 54.56 -2.33 0.27
CA ASP A 205 54.84 -2.03 -1.13
C ASP A 205 53.53 -1.82 -1.93
N TYR A 206 53.58 -1.01 -2.98
CA TYR A 206 52.46 -0.75 -3.87
C TYR A 206 51.95 -2.03 -4.55
N ASP A 207 52.86 -2.92 -4.93
CA ASP A 207 52.53 -4.18 -5.60
C ASP A 207 51.86 -5.20 -4.68
N ASN A 208 52.02 -5.04 -3.36
CA ASN A 208 51.42 -5.89 -2.33
C ASN A 208 50.01 -5.43 -1.90
N VAL A 209 49.44 -4.44 -2.58
CA VAL A 209 48.07 -3.98 -2.34
C VAL A 209 47.15 -4.54 -3.42
N THR A 210 46.21 -5.38 -3.00
CA THR A 210 45.14 -5.90 -3.87
C THR A 210 43.87 -5.10 -3.62
N VAL A 211 43.27 -4.56 -4.68
CA VAL A 211 42.02 -3.80 -4.61
C VAL A 211 40.96 -4.55 -5.40
N ILE A 212 39.82 -4.82 -4.77
CA ILE A 212 38.67 -5.49 -5.36
C ILE A 212 37.49 -4.53 -5.30
N GLY A 213 36.96 -4.16 -6.46
CA GLY A 213 35.77 -3.32 -6.59
C GLY A 213 34.54 -4.18 -6.84
N ASP A 214 33.47 -3.91 -6.10
CA ASP A 214 32.12 -4.40 -6.38
C ASP A 214 31.17 -3.22 -6.68
N ARG A 215 30.51 -3.27 -7.83
CA ARG A 215 29.55 -2.23 -8.23
C ARG A 215 28.25 -2.43 -7.46
N ALA A 216 27.80 -1.40 -6.76
CA ALA A 216 26.54 -1.41 -6.06
C ALA A 216 25.36 -1.43 -7.04
N ARG A 217 24.68 -2.58 -7.10
CA ARG A 217 23.46 -2.80 -7.90
C ARG A 217 22.31 -1.81 -7.60
N PHE A 218 22.36 -1.15 -6.44
CA PHE A 218 21.32 -0.22 -5.99
C PHE A 218 21.54 1.23 -6.43
N SER A 219 22.74 1.59 -6.91
CA SER A 219 23.05 2.99 -7.30
C SER A 219 22.47 3.39 -8.66
N GLU A 220 22.10 2.42 -9.49
CA GLU A 220 21.55 2.64 -10.83
C GLU A 220 20.03 2.61 -10.87
N MET A 221 19.36 2.53 -9.72
CA MET A 221 17.91 2.65 -9.71
C MET A 221 17.59 4.08 -10.17
N PRO A 222 17.02 4.28 -11.38
CA PRO A 222 16.55 5.59 -11.74
C PRO A 222 15.41 5.88 -10.77
N ILE A 223 15.59 6.87 -9.91
CA ILE A 223 14.48 7.47 -9.15
C ILE A 223 13.44 8.08 -10.12
N GLY A 224 13.75 8.11 -11.43
CA GLY A 224 12.79 8.21 -12.52
C GLY A 224 12.04 6.90 -12.78
N LEU A 225 10.87 6.78 -12.14
CA LEU A 225 9.63 6.42 -12.83
C LEU A 225 9.75 5.30 -13.89
N LYS A 226 9.99 4.06 -13.46
CA LYS A 226 9.32 2.94 -14.13
C LYS A 226 7.95 2.80 -13.50
N SER A 227 6.98 3.55 -14.05
CA SER A 227 5.65 2.96 -14.23
C SER A 227 5.89 1.55 -14.74
N ALA A 228 5.44 0.58 -13.95
CA ALA A 228 5.36 -0.84 -14.29
C ALA A 228 5.41 -1.09 -15.81
N ALA A 229 6.62 -1.27 -16.34
CA ALA A 229 6.79 -1.78 -17.67
C ALA A 229 6.66 -3.29 -17.52
N GLY A 230 5.42 -3.77 -17.70
CA GLY A 230 5.13 -5.17 -17.93
C GLY A 230 4.61 -5.97 -16.74
N ASP A 231 3.70 -5.42 -15.94
CA ASP A 231 2.48 -6.19 -15.71
C ASP A 231 1.42 -5.41 -16.47
N GLU A 232 1.20 -5.79 -17.73
CA GLU A 232 -0.02 -5.40 -18.43
C GLU A 232 -1.14 -5.97 -17.57
N LYS A 233 -1.62 -5.18 -16.60
CA LYS A 233 -2.86 -5.44 -15.90
C LYS A 233 -3.90 -5.49 -16.99
N GLU A 234 -4.18 -6.68 -17.51
CA GLU A 234 -5.10 -6.89 -18.62
C GLU A 234 -6.44 -6.30 -18.20
N PHE A 235 -6.70 -5.10 -18.71
CA PHE A 235 -7.91 -4.38 -18.44
C PHE A 235 -9.01 -5.04 -19.27
N ALA A 236 -9.95 -5.70 -18.59
CA ALA A 236 -11.15 -6.17 -19.24
C ALA A 236 -12.16 -5.02 -19.23
N SER A 237 -12.54 -4.55 -20.42
CA SER A 237 -13.66 -3.61 -20.55
C SER A 237 -14.97 -4.38 -20.45
N ILE A 238 -15.74 -4.14 -19.39
CA ILE A 238 -17.14 -4.60 -19.31
C ILE A 238 -17.99 -3.34 -19.34
N TRP A 239 -18.76 -3.15 -20.41
CA TRP A 239 -19.74 -2.06 -20.53
C TRP A 239 -19.15 -0.68 -20.20
N SER A 240 -18.11 -0.29 -20.93
CA SER A 240 -17.44 1.03 -20.82
C SER A 240 -16.71 1.33 -19.50
N VAL A 241 -16.70 0.41 -18.53
CA VAL A 241 -15.91 0.53 -17.29
C VAL A 241 -14.67 -0.35 -17.40
N ILE A 242 -13.51 0.26 -17.14
CA ILE A 242 -12.21 -0.39 -17.17
C ILE A 242 -11.97 -1.00 -15.79
N VAL A 243 -11.95 -2.34 -15.68
CA VAL A 243 -11.77 -3.03 -14.38
C VAL A 243 -10.60 -4.02 -14.49
N ALA A 244 -9.70 -3.98 -13.50
CA ALA A 244 -8.55 -4.89 -13.41
C ALA A 244 -9.01 -6.34 -13.13
N LYS A 245 -8.39 -7.34 -13.80
CA LYS A 245 -8.76 -8.77 -13.74
C LYS A 245 -8.94 -9.32 -12.32
N GLU A 246 -8.11 -8.91 -11.38
CA GLU A 246 -8.13 -9.38 -9.99
C GLU A 246 -9.37 -8.90 -9.20
N SER A 247 -9.96 -7.77 -9.60
CA SER A 247 -11.16 -7.21 -8.98
C SER A 247 -12.46 -7.53 -9.73
N ILE A 248 -12.40 -8.29 -10.82
CA ILE A 248 -13.60 -8.65 -11.62
C ILE A 248 -14.59 -9.47 -10.80
N SER A 249 -14.13 -10.43 -9.98
CA SER A 249 -15.01 -11.27 -9.17
C SER A 249 -15.76 -10.46 -8.11
N ARG A 250 -15.04 -9.56 -7.42
CA ARG A 250 -15.59 -8.64 -6.41
C ARG A 250 -16.56 -7.65 -7.05
N PHE A 251 -16.17 -7.05 -8.18
CA PHE A 251 -17.01 -6.14 -8.95
C PHE A 251 -18.29 -6.83 -9.44
N ARG A 252 -18.18 -8.06 -9.95
CA ARG A 252 -19.33 -8.85 -10.42
C ARG A 252 -20.32 -9.14 -9.29
N ILE A 253 -19.82 -9.55 -8.12
CA ILE A 253 -20.67 -9.79 -6.94
C ILE A 253 -21.36 -8.49 -6.51
N ILE A 254 -20.63 -7.37 -6.42
CA ILE A 254 -21.19 -6.07 -6.04
C ILE A 254 -22.24 -5.60 -7.06
N PHE A 255 -21.93 -5.71 -8.36
CA PHE A 255 -22.84 -5.27 -9.42
C PHE A 255 -24.12 -6.09 -9.48
N PHE A 256 -24.05 -7.42 -9.40
CA PHE A 256 -25.24 -8.27 -9.41
C PHE A 256 -26.04 -8.15 -8.12
N THR A 257 -25.39 -8.05 -6.95
CA THR A 257 -26.11 -7.81 -5.69
C THR A 257 -26.81 -6.45 -5.70
N TYR A 258 -26.14 -5.39 -6.16
CA TYR A 258 -26.74 -4.07 -6.35
C TYR A 258 -27.93 -4.10 -7.31
N SER A 259 -27.80 -4.76 -8.45
CA SER A 259 -28.86 -4.88 -9.46
C SER A 259 -30.07 -5.66 -8.94
N ILE A 260 -29.86 -6.79 -8.26
CA ILE A 260 -30.92 -7.59 -7.64
C ILE A 260 -31.63 -6.78 -6.55
N LEU A 261 -30.89 -6.01 -5.77
CA LEU A 261 -31.43 -5.18 -4.69
C LEU A 261 -32.27 -4.02 -5.26
N LEU A 262 -31.81 -3.36 -6.33
CA LEU A 262 -32.58 -2.34 -7.04
C LEU A 262 -33.91 -2.88 -7.57
N LEU A 263 -33.88 -4.09 -8.14
CA LEU A 263 -35.07 -4.77 -8.63
C LEU A 263 -36.03 -5.11 -7.48
N PHE A 264 -35.52 -5.59 -6.35
CA PHE A 264 -36.33 -5.86 -5.16
C PHE A 264 -36.98 -4.59 -4.61
N LEU A 265 -36.24 -3.47 -4.56
CA LEU A 265 -36.77 -2.17 -4.13
C LEU A 265 -37.86 -1.66 -5.06
N LEU A 266 -37.69 -1.81 -6.38
CA LEU A 266 -38.69 -1.42 -7.38
C LEU A 266 -39.97 -2.26 -7.23
N LEU A 267 -39.84 -3.58 -7.05
CA LEU A 267 -40.97 -4.47 -6.77
C LEU A 267 -41.69 -4.10 -5.48
N LEU A 268 -40.95 -3.73 -4.44
CA LEU A 268 -41.52 -3.30 -3.16
C LEU A 268 -42.30 -1.97 -3.33
N LEU A 269 -41.75 -1.01 -4.08
CA LEU A 269 -42.43 0.25 -4.41
C LEU A 269 -43.69 0.02 -5.25
N LEU A 270 -43.64 -0.87 -6.24
CA LEU A 270 -44.81 -1.27 -7.03
C LEU A 270 -45.87 -1.94 -6.16
N TRP A 271 -45.47 -2.84 -5.27
CA TRP A 271 -46.39 -3.51 -4.35
C TRP A 271 -47.04 -2.52 -3.37
N ILE A 272 -46.27 -1.57 -2.84
CA ILE A 272 -46.74 -0.45 -2.02
C ILE A 272 -47.73 0.40 -2.82
N GLY A 273 -47.35 0.82 -4.03
CA GLY A 273 -48.20 1.62 -4.91
C GLY A 273 -49.52 0.93 -5.20
N TRP A 274 -49.49 -0.36 -5.54
CA TRP A 274 -50.69 -1.17 -5.77
C TRP A 274 -51.56 -1.31 -4.52
N LYS A 275 -50.96 -1.45 -3.33
CA LYS A 275 -51.68 -1.56 -2.05
C LYS A 275 -52.27 -0.23 -1.57
N ILE A 276 -51.61 0.89 -1.88
CA ILE A 276 -52.02 2.25 -1.51
C ILE A 276 -53.00 2.86 -2.53
N TYR A 277 -52.98 2.40 -3.78
CA TYR A 277 -53.92 2.79 -4.83
C TYR A 277 -55.41 2.70 -4.41
N PRO A 278 -55.91 1.59 -3.83
CA PRO A 278 -57.31 1.51 -3.39
C PRO A 278 -57.62 2.38 -2.16
N LEU A 279 -56.60 2.71 -1.35
CA LEU A 279 -56.74 3.65 -0.22
C LEU A 279 -56.84 5.10 -0.73
N LEU A 280 -56.04 5.48 -1.73
CA LEU A 280 -56.10 6.81 -2.34
C LEU A 280 -57.41 7.06 -3.08
N GLN A 281 -58.02 6.03 -3.68
CA GLN A 281 -59.34 6.18 -4.30
C GLN A 281 -60.47 6.48 -3.29
N LYS A 282 -60.33 6.06 -2.04
CA LYS A 282 -61.32 6.34 -0.99
C LYS A 282 -61.19 7.73 -0.36
N TYR A 283 -60.00 8.35 -0.43
CA TYR A 283 -59.66 9.60 0.26
C TYR A 283 -59.26 10.75 -0.69
N GLY A 284 -59.73 10.77 -1.94
CA GLY A 284 -59.61 11.97 -2.79
C GLY A 284 -58.41 12.04 -3.74
N GLY A 285 -57.82 10.91 -4.12
CA GLY A 285 -56.85 10.81 -5.21
C GLY A 285 -55.47 11.41 -4.96
N ILE A 286 -54.53 11.13 -5.87
CA ILE A 286 -53.08 11.42 -5.73
C ILE A 286 -52.79 12.93 -5.63
N LYS A 287 -53.72 13.78 -6.10
CA LYS A 287 -53.58 15.23 -6.12
C LYS A 287 -53.70 15.89 -4.74
N GLN A 288 -54.40 15.27 -3.78
CA GLN A 288 -54.49 15.79 -2.41
C GLN A 288 -53.27 15.44 -1.55
N LEU A 289 -52.44 14.47 -1.96
CA LEU A 289 -51.22 14.07 -1.24
C LEU A 289 -50.11 15.15 -1.27
N PHE A 290 -50.16 16.04 -2.25
CA PHE A 290 -49.22 17.15 -2.43
C PHE A 290 -49.70 18.47 -1.82
N HIS A 291 -50.89 18.49 -1.19
CA HIS A 291 -51.37 19.62 -0.40
C HIS A 291 -51.11 19.38 1.09
N ILE A 292 -50.43 20.33 1.74
CA ILE A 292 -50.03 20.29 3.16
C ILE A 292 -51.25 20.60 4.05
N GLN A 293 -52.31 19.80 3.96
CA GLN A 293 -53.44 19.86 4.90
C GLN A 293 -53.77 18.45 5.42
N PRO A 294 -54.12 18.31 6.72
CA PRO A 294 -54.39 17.01 7.32
C PRO A 294 -55.65 16.39 6.74
N ILE A 295 -55.54 15.12 6.31
CA ILE A 295 -56.63 14.31 5.76
C ILE A 295 -57.78 14.21 6.79
N PRO A 296 -59.00 14.68 6.48
CA PRO A 296 -60.15 14.48 7.36
C PRO A 296 -60.63 13.02 7.24
N LEU A 297 -60.67 12.34 8.38
CA LEU A 297 -61.13 10.95 8.52
C LEU A 297 -62.66 10.90 8.55
N GLU A 298 -63.32 11.05 7.41
CA GLU A 298 -64.75 10.72 7.26
C GLU A 298 -65.07 10.27 5.82
N PRO A 299 -65.80 9.16 5.61
CA PRO A 299 -66.08 8.64 4.28
C PRO A 299 -67.16 9.47 3.57
N ALA A 300 -66.91 9.84 2.31
CA ALA A 300 -67.84 10.59 1.48
C ALA A 300 -69.09 9.75 1.13
N VAL A 301 -70.27 10.26 1.51
CA VAL A 301 -71.58 9.75 1.10
C VAL A 301 -71.93 10.30 -0.28
N LYS A 302 -72.35 9.43 -1.21
CA LYS A 302 -72.87 9.79 -2.53
C LYS A 302 -74.28 10.38 -2.38
N GLN A 303 -74.51 11.58 -2.90
CA GLN A 303 -75.84 12.12 -3.15
C GLN A 303 -76.20 11.87 -4.61
N ASP A 304 -77.18 10.99 -4.85
CA ASP A 304 -77.79 10.76 -6.16
C ASP A 304 -78.85 11.85 -6.41
N GLU A 305 -78.68 12.62 -7.48
CA GLU A 305 -79.66 13.56 -8.03
C GLU A 305 -80.81 12.82 -8.73
N LYS A 306 -82.03 13.03 -8.24
CA LYS A 306 -83.29 12.91 -9.00
C LYS A 306 -84.27 13.95 -8.47
N ASP A 307 -84.52 15.02 -9.22
CA ASP A 307 -85.85 15.19 -9.82
C ASP A 307 -85.83 16.21 -10.97
N GLN A 308 -86.50 15.85 -12.05
CA GLN A 308 -86.63 16.63 -13.29
C GLN A 308 -87.94 17.41 -13.26
N THR A 309 -87.94 18.71 -13.54
CA THR A 309 -88.95 19.33 -14.42
C THR A 309 -88.54 20.75 -14.82
N ALA A 310 -88.37 21.00 -16.13
CA ALA A 310 -89.07 22.04 -16.90
C ALA A 310 -88.28 22.47 -18.16
N GLU A 311 -88.91 22.23 -19.30
CA GLU A 311 -88.89 23.00 -20.56
C GLU A 311 -87.59 23.16 -21.39
N LYS A 312 -87.55 22.38 -22.47
CA LYS A 312 -86.96 22.72 -23.79
C LYS A 312 -87.99 23.55 -24.60
N PRO A 313 -87.67 24.19 -25.76
CA PRO A 313 -86.53 23.93 -26.64
C PRO A 313 -85.81 25.16 -27.26
N ALA A 314 -84.64 24.90 -27.85
CA ALA A 314 -83.91 25.83 -28.71
C ALA A 314 -84.56 25.94 -30.11
N GLU A 315 -84.57 27.15 -30.64
CA GLU A 315 -84.98 27.60 -31.96
C GLU A 315 -83.86 27.38 -33.00
N ALA A 316 -84.18 26.82 -34.17
CA ALA A 316 -83.80 27.33 -35.51
C ALA A 316 -84.06 26.31 -36.65
N ALA A 317 -84.51 26.88 -37.79
CA ALA A 317 -84.55 26.37 -39.16
C ALA A 317 -85.76 25.47 -39.53
N GLU A 318 -86.52 25.67 -40.61
CA GLU A 318 -86.55 26.64 -41.71
C GLU A 318 -87.78 26.26 -42.57
N LYS A 319 -88.42 27.24 -43.23
CA LYS A 319 -89.15 27.18 -44.53
C LYS A 319 -90.60 27.68 -44.55
N GLU A 320 -90.72 28.78 -45.31
CA GLU A 320 -91.68 29.01 -46.41
C GLU A 320 -93.17 29.24 -46.13
N ASN A 321 -93.55 30.46 -46.53
CA ASN A 321 -94.68 30.81 -47.40
C ASN A 321 -96.07 31.05 -46.80
N GLU A 322 -96.42 32.35 -46.85
CA GLU A 322 -97.52 32.88 -47.68
C GLU A 322 -98.95 32.85 -47.12
N ASN A 323 -99.61 33.99 -47.34
CA ASN A 323 -101.03 34.32 -47.19
C ASN A 323 -101.57 34.50 -45.76
N ASP A 324 -102.56 35.35 -45.49
CA ASP A 324 -103.30 36.42 -46.18
C ASP A 324 -104.44 36.76 -45.20
N LYS A 325 -104.70 38.07 -44.94
CA LYS A 325 -105.87 38.66 -44.23
C LYS A 325 -106.10 38.18 -42.77
N GLY A 326 -106.44 39.01 -41.79
CA GLY A 326 -107.09 40.32 -41.77
C GLY A 326 -108.17 40.28 -40.67
N VAL A 327 -108.25 41.35 -39.85
CA VAL A 327 -109.49 41.90 -39.23
C VAL A 327 -110.19 40.96 -38.22
N THR A 328 -110.34 41.25 -36.92
CA THR A 328 -110.71 42.45 -36.16
C THR A 328 -110.11 42.38 -34.75
#